data_AF-A0A9X9A6E5-F1
#
_entry.id   AF-A0A9X9A6E5-F1
#
_cell.length_a   1.000
_cell.length_b   1.000
_cell.length_c   1.000
_cell.angle_alpha   90.00
_cell.angle_beta   90.00
_cell.angle_gamma   90.00
#
_symmetry.space_group_name_H-M   'P 1'
#
loop_
_entity.id
_entity.type
_entity.pdbx_description
1 polymer ?
#
loop_
_entity_poly.entity_id
_entity_poly.type
_entity_poly.pdbx_seq_one_letter_code
_entity_poly.pdbx_strand_id
1 'polypeptide(L)'
;MSLILAGFVKGSTAFINNPQTNLLKWIPVPINLVFDLSYPNLSREEVEEKFGERINVVKFFNHIKYVPNIYFLQNFACEFDVQNHLLPFISELEQLDKDTKVNQIIIDLYFDKKAGHAAVGKSETIEYIKKVKPNQTVKEEQKEVDLSVVIVLGEDKSKLNQILNKVQHIKPLEIIIVSDDRMSAIQSIPTFVESNVVVIEEKSKRKAPVHGAKIANGDVVLFLDGEDVIFSVELERFIEPLLKKEQDVILNNIDSVCFEKMRV
;
A
#
# COMPACT_ATOMS: atom_id res chain seq x y z
N MET A 1 -5.36 -7.07 7.00
CA MET A 1 -5.04 -6.39 5.72
C MET A 1 -3.54 -6.41 5.41
N SER A 2 -2.65 -5.96 6.31
CA SER A 2 -1.21 -5.82 6.03
C SER A 2 -0.51 -7.13 5.61
N LEU A 3 -0.91 -8.29 6.16
CA LEU A 3 -0.38 -9.59 5.79
C LEU A 3 -0.66 -9.95 4.32
N ILE A 4 -1.90 -9.71 3.85
CA ILE A 4 -2.30 -9.95 2.46
C ILE A 4 -1.53 -9.02 1.53
N LEU A 5 -1.44 -7.72 1.86
CA LEU A 5 -0.72 -6.74 1.05
C LEU A 5 0.76 -7.10 0.91
N ALA A 6 1.42 -7.50 2.01
CA ALA A 6 2.81 -7.91 1.98
C ALA A 6 3.03 -9.18 1.13
N GLY A 7 2.03 -10.06 1.01
CA GLY A 7 2.10 -11.19 0.08
C GLY A 7 2.12 -10.76 -1.40
N PHE A 8 1.43 -9.66 -1.75
CA PHE A 8 1.51 -9.09 -3.09
C PHE A 8 2.82 -8.33 -3.34
N VAL A 9 3.33 -7.60 -2.34
CA VAL A 9 4.58 -6.83 -2.44
C VAL A 9 5.76 -7.71 -2.02
N LYS A 10 6.25 -8.54 -2.94
CA LYS A 10 7.38 -9.45 -2.69
C LYS A 10 8.61 -8.69 -2.19
N GLY A 11 9.31 -9.25 -1.20
CA GLY A 11 10.45 -8.61 -0.53
C GLY A 11 10.07 -7.71 0.66
N SER A 12 8.81 -7.29 0.78
CA SER A 12 8.34 -6.47 1.91
C SER A 12 8.31 -7.23 3.24
N THR A 13 8.18 -6.48 4.34
CA THR A 13 8.00 -7.00 5.69
C THR A 13 6.70 -6.47 6.29
N ALA A 14 5.82 -7.37 6.74
CA ALA A 14 4.61 -7.02 7.46
C ALA A 14 4.90 -6.92 8.97
N PHE A 15 4.86 -5.71 9.52
CA PHE A 15 4.75 -5.51 10.96
C PHE A 15 3.28 -5.36 11.35
N ILE A 16 2.81 -6.22 12.25
CA ILE A 16 1.40 -6.35 12.64
C ILE A 16 1.29 -6.57 14.14
N ASN A 17 0.27 -5.98 14.76
CA ASN A 17 0.01 -6.13 16.19
C ASN A 17 -1.43 -6.64 16.43
N ASN A 18 -1.57 -7.73 17.19
CA ASN A 18 -2.84 -8.41 17.48
C ASN A 18 -3.69 -8.64 16.22
N PRO A 19 -3.14 -9.22 15.14
CA PRO A 19 -3.84 -9.32 13.88
C PRO A 19 -5.02 -10.30 13.96
N GLN A 20 -6.04 -10.03 13.13
CA GLN A 20 -7.04 -11.03 12.76
C GLN A 20 -6.54 -11.75 11.49
N THR A 21 -6.19 -13.03 11.62
CA THR A 21 -5.56 -13.83 10.56
C THR A 21 -6.55 -14.68 9.76
N ASN A 22 -7.71 -14.97 10.36
CA ASN A 22 -8.77 -15.76 9.77
C ASN A 22 -10.11 -15.19 10.24
N LEU A 23 -10.87 -14.58 9.32
CA LEU A 23 -12.17 -13.96 9.63
C LEU A 23 -13.17 -14.98 10.18
N LEU A 24 -13.07 -16.26 9.81
CA LEU A 24 -13.98 -17.30 10.32
C LEU A 24 -13.73 -17.62 11.80
N LYS A 25 -12.58 -17.25 12.34
CA LYS A 25 -12.28 -17.37 13.77
C LYS A 25 -12.65 -16.11 14.56
N TRP A 26 -13.19 -15.10 13.89
CA TRP A 26 -13.65 -13.88 14.54
C TRP A 26 -15.08 -14.03 15.09
N ILE A 27 -15.66 -12.91 15.54
CA ILE A 27 -17.00 -12.87 16.13
C ILE A 27 -18.06 -13.21 15.05
N PRO A 28 -18.93 -14.22 15.25
CA PRO A 28 -19.81 -14.71 14.19
C PRO A 28 -20.81 -13.69 13.65
N VAL A 29 -21.43 -12.87 14.50
CA VAL A 29 -22.51 -11.96 14.09
C VAL A 29 -22.03 -10.90 13.07
N PRO A 30 -20.94 -10.14 13.33
CA PRO A 30 -20.40 -9.23 12.33
C PRO A 30 -19.95 -9.92 11.04
N ILE A 31 -19.35 -11.11 11.15
CA ILE A 31 -18.87 -11.86 9.97
C ILE A 31 -20.02 -12.29 9.08
N ASN A 32 -21.11 -12.80 9.66
CA ASN A 32 -22.29 -13.19 8.89
C ASN A 32 -22.87 -11.98 8.14
N LEU A 33 -22.94 -10.81 8.78
CA LEU A 33 -23.40 -9.59 8.11
C LEU A 33 -22.50 -9.21 6.91
N VAL A 34 -21.18 -9.29 7.08
CA VAL A 34 -20.23 -9.03 5.98
C VAL A 34 -20.43 -10.02 4.84
N PHE A 35 -20.65 -11.30 5.14
CA PHE A 35 -20.86 -12.33 4.13
C PHE A 35 -22.19 -12.16 3.42
N ASP A 36 -23.28 -11.87 4.14
CA ASP A 36 -24.60 -11.65 3.57
C ASP A 36 -24.59 -10.46 2.59
N LEU A 37 -23.84 -9.39 2.92
CA LEU A 37 -23.70 -8.21 2.06
C LEU A 37 -22.76 -8.43 0.87
N SER A 38 -21.67 -9.17 1.06
CA SER A 38 -20.63 -9.35 0.03
C SER A 38 -20.94 -10.50 -0.93
N TYR A 39 -21.64 -11.53 -0.43
CA TYR A 39 -21.86 -12.81 -1.10
C TYR A 39 -23.31 -13.28 -0.91
N PRO A 40 -24.30 -12.52 -1.42
CA PRO A 40 -25.70 -12.84 -1.22
C PRO A 40 -26.03 -14.24 -1.76
N ASN A 41 -26.80 -15.00 -0.99
CA ASN A 41 -27.23 -16.38 -1.25
C ASN A 41 -26.14 -17.47 -1.17
N LEU A 42 -24.96 -17.17 -0.63
CA LEU A 42 -23.98 -18.20 -0.30
C LEU A 42 -23.97 -18.47 1.21
N SER A 43 -23.94 -19.74 1.58
CA SER A 43 -23.64 -20.16 2.95
C SER A 43 -22.20 -19.84 3.31
N ARG A 44 -21.91 -19.86 4.62
CA ARG A 44 -20.57 -19.63 5.14
C ARG A 44 -19.55 -20.62 4.59
N GLU A 45 -19.96 -21.88 4.48
CA GLU A 45 -19.15 -22.98 3.97
C GLU A 45 -18.84 -22.77 2.48
N GLU A 46 -19.85 -22.36 1.68
CA GLU A 46 -19.65 -22.05 0.26
C GLU A 46 -18.75 -20.82 0.05
N VAL A 47 -18.86 -19.81 0.92
CA VAL A 47 -17.98 -18.64 0.92
C VAL A 47 -16.55 -19.05 1.24
N GLU A 48 -16.34 -19.90 2.24
CA GLU A 48 -15.01 -20.41 2.58
C GLU A 48 -14.39 -21.27 1.46
N GLU A 49 -15.21 -22.09 0.80
CA GLU A 49 -14.75 -22.93 -0.31
C GLU A 49 -14.36 -22.09 -1.53
N LYS A 50 -15.19 -21.09 -1.90
CA LYS A 50 -14.98 -20.28 -3.11
C LYS A 50 -14.00 -19.12 -2.92
N PHE A 51 -13.92 -18.54 -1.73
CA PHE A 51 -13.20 -17.30 -1.44
C PHE A 51 -12.31 -17.41 -0.20
N GLY A 52 -11.92 -18.63 0.19
CA GLY A 52 -11.11 -18.87 1.38
C GLY A 52 -9.81 -18.08 1.41
N GLU A 53 -9.20 -17.82 0.25
CA GLU A 53 -7.99 -17.01 0.09
C GLU A 53 -8.21 -15.51 0.36
N ARG A 54 -9.45 -15.03 0.44
CA ARG A 54 -9.77 -13.65 0.81
C ARG A 54 -10.03 -13.48 2.31
N ILE A 55 -10.27 -14.60 3.00
CA ILE A 55 -10.84 -14.66 4.35
C ILE A 55 -9.82 -15.19 5.35
N ASN A 56 -8.91 -16.04 4.89
CA ASN A 56 -7.85 -16.66 5.67
C ASN A 56 -6.49 -16.34 5.03
N VAL A 57 -5.60 -15.74 5.83
CA VAL A 57 -4.26 -15.31 5.41
C VAL A 57 -3.36 -16.49 5.01
N VAL A 58 -3.44 -17.64 5.67
CA VAL A 58 -2.61 -18.81 5.33
C VAL A 58 -3.10 -19.45 4.04
N LYS A 59 -4.42 -19.56 3.82
CA LYS A 59 -4.99 -19.97 2.52
C LYS A 59 -4.51 -19.06 1.39
N PHE A 60 -4.50 -17.75 1.63
CA PHE A 60 -3.93 -16.77 0.69
C PHE A 60 -2.46 -17.05 0.38
N PHE A 61 -1.61 -17.19 1.40
CA PHE A 61 -0.18 -17.45 1.20
C PHE A 61 0.09 -18.76 0.45
N ASN A 62 -0.67 -19.81 0.75
CA ASN A 62 -0.56 -21.08 0.02
C ASN A 62 -1.00 -20.92 -1.45
N HIS A 63 -2.05 -20.14 -1.71
CA HIS A 63 -2.52 -19.85 -3.06
C HIS A 63 -1.47 -19.10 -3.89
N ILE A 64 -0.81 -18.08 -3.32
CA ILE A 64 0.22 -17.31 -4.03
C ILE A 64 1.62 -17.94 -3.96
N LYS A 65 1.76 -19.09 -3.30
CA LYS A 65 3.02 -19.82 -3.08
C LYS A 65 4.12 -18.97 -2.45
N TYR A 66 3.73 -18.04 -1.57
CA TYR A 66 4.63 -17.06 -1.01
C TYR A 66 4.13 -16.53 0.35
N VAL A 67 4.99 -16.61 1.36
CA VAL A 67 4.80 -15.97 2.68
C VAL A 67 5.86 -14.86 2.81
N PRO A 68 5.47 -13.60 3.02
CA PRO A 68 6.42 -12.49 3.16
C PRO A 68 7.20 -12.59 4.48
N ASN A 69 8.13 -11.65 4.72
CA ASN A 69 8.63 -11.50 6.08
C ASN A 69 7.51 -10.96 6.98
N ILE A 70 7.40 -11.51 8.18
CA ILE A 70 6.36 -11.16 9.13
C ILE A 70 6.99 -10.91 10.49
N TYR A 71 6.68 -9.77 11.08
CA TYR A 71 6.90 -9.48 12.50
C TYR A 71 5.54 -9.41 13.18
N PHE A 72 5.15 -10.52 13.82
CA PHE A 72 3.86 -10.74 14.46
C PHE A 72 3.98 -10.38 15.94
N LEU A 73 3.47 -9.21 16.32
CA LEU A 73 3.46 -8.75 17.71
C LEU A 73 2.11 -9.11 18.37
N GLN A 74 2.12 -9.97 19.39
CA GLN A 74 0.89 -10.42 20.05
C GLN A 74 0.91 -10.11 21.55
N ASN A 75 -0.17 -9.51 22.03
CA ASN A 75 -0.46 -9.46 23.45
C ASN A 75 -0.92 -10.84 23.91
N PHE A 76 -0.08 -11.53 24.66
CA PHE A 76 -0.37 -12.86 25.19
C PHE A 76 -1.50 -12.85 26.24
N ALA A 77 -1.80 -11.70 26.85
CA ALA A 77 -2.91 -11.57 27.78
C ALA A 77 -4.29 -11.54 27.09
N CYS A 78 -4.34 -11.34 25.76
CA CYS A 78 -5.58 -11.39 24.99
C CYS A 78 -5.90 -12.84 24.57
N GLU A 79 -6.60 -13.56 25.44
CA GLU A 79 -6.95 -14.98 25.20
C GLU A 79 -7.69 -15.17 23.86
N PHE A 80 -8.62 -14.27 23.53
CA PHE A 80 -9.39 -14.36 22.30
C PHE A 80 -8.47 -14.37 21.07
N ASP A 81 -7.57 -13.40 20.94
CA ASP A 81 -6.66 -13.30 19.79
C ASP A 81 -5.66 -14.46 19.76
N VAL A 82 -5.16 -14.89 20.93
CA VAL A 82 -4.24 -16.02 21.02
C VAL A 82 -4.91 -17.29 20.52
N GLN A 83 -6.10 -17.63 21.03
CA GLN A 83 -6.79 -18.88 20.71
C GLN A 83 -7.37 -18.89 19.30
N ASN A 84 -7.86 -17.74 18.81
CA ASN A 84 -8.60 -17.67 17.56
C ASN A 84 -7.76 -17.20 16.36
N HIS A 85 -6.63 -16.52 16.58
CA HIS A 85 -5.84 -15.96 15.49
C HIS A 85 -4.37 -16.37 15.51
N LEU A 86 -3.66 -16.27 16.64
CA LEU A 86 -2.24 -16.65 16.70
C LEU A 86 -2.05 -18.16 16.56
N LEU A 87 -2.68 -18.97 17.42
CA LEU A 87 -2.49 -20.42 17.41
C LEU A 87 -2.99 -21.06 16.09
N PRO A 88 -4.17 -20.69 15.55
CA PRO A 88 -4.59 -21.19 14.24
C PRO A 88 -3.62 -20.81 13.13
N PHE A 89 -3.12 -19.56 13.12
CA PHE A 89 -2.13 -19.12 12.13
C PHE A 89 -0.87 -20.00 12.17
N ILE A 90 -0.30 -20.26 13.36
CA ILE A 90 0.87 -21.14 13.50
C ILE A 90 0.55 -22.56 12.99
N SER A 91 -0.57 -23.13 13.42
CA SER A 91 -0.94 -24.50 13.06
C SER A 91 -1.22 -24.68 11.57
N GLU A 92 -1.80 -23.67 10.91
CA GLU A 92 -2.11 -23.71 9.48
C GLU A 92 -0.85 -23.51 8.64
N LEU A 93 0.17 -22.78 9.13
CA LEU A 93 1.46 -22.64 8.43
C LEU A 93 2.17 -23.99 8.23
N GLU A 94 1.96 -24.97 9.12
CA GLU A 94 2.51 -26.33 8.98
C GLU A 94 1.90 -27.08 7.77
N GLN A 95 0.75 -26.63 7.28
CA GLN A 95 0.00 -27.26 6.19
C GLN A 95 0.28 -26.63 4.82
N LEU A 96 1.20 -25.66 4.74
CA LEU A 96 1.59 -25.05 3.47
C LEU A 96 2.18 -26.09 2.51
N ASP A 97 1.88 -25.93 1.22
CA ASP A 97 2.42 -26.83 0.21
C ASP A 97 3.95 -26.70 0.14
N LYS A 98 4.64 -27.81 -0.15
CA LYS A 98 6.11 -27.89 -0.13
C LYS A 98 6.83 -26.92 -1.08
N ASP A 99 6.14 -26.47 -2.13
CA ASP A 99 6.65 -25.51 -3.11
C ASP A 99 6.42 -24.05 -2.71
N THR A 100 5.74 -23.79 -1.59
CA THR A 100 5.51 -22.45 -1.07
C THR A 100 6.81 -21.85 -0.55
N LYS A 101 7.22 -20.69 -1.08
CA LYS A 101 8.36 -19.94 -0.55
C LYS A 101 7.97 -19.25 0.76
N VAL A 102 8.58 -19.68 1.86
CA VAL A 102 8.35 -19.09 3.20
C VAL A 102 9.56 -18.24 3.60
N ASN A 103 9.37 -16.92 3.79
CA ASN A 103 10.41 -16.05 4.36
C ASN A 103 10.33 -16.03 5.90
N GLN A 104 11.06 -15.10 6.55
CA GLN A 104 11.18 -15.09 8.01
C GLN A 104 9.87 -14.68 8.69
N ILE A 105 9.45 -15.46 9.69
CA ILE A 105 8.33 -15.14 10.57
C ILE A 105 8.88 -15.03 11.99
N ILE A 106 8.75 -13.85 12.59
CA ILE A 106 9.10 -13.59 13.99
C ILE A 106 7.79 -13.38 14.75
N ILE A 107 7.59 -14.16 15.80
CA ILE A 107 6.46 -13.99 16.72
C ILE A 107 7.02 -13.40 18.01
N ASP A 108 6.62 -12.17 18.32
CA ASP A 108 7.02 -11.41 19.50
C ASP A 108 5.83 -11.32 20.45
N LEU A 109 5.98 -11.89 21.65
CA LEU A 109 4.92 -11.94 22.65
C LEU A 109 5.20 -10.94 23.76
N TYR A 110 4.26 -10.05 24.00
CA TYR A 110 4.25 -9.16 25.16
C TYR A 110 3.03 -9.43 26.03
N PHE A 111 3.02 -8.95 27.27
CA PHE A 111 1.93 -9.20 28.20
C PHE A 111 1.37 -7.89 28.76
N ASP A 112 0.14 -7.56 28.40
CA ASP A 112 -0.61 -6.45 28.98
C ASP A 112 -2.09 -6.81 29.15
N LYS A 113 -2.47 -7.14 30.39
CA LYS A 113 -3.86 -7.54 30.71
C LYS A 113 -4.88 -6.40 30.54
N LYS A 114 -4.45 -5.13 30.59
CA LYS A 114 -5.35 -3.97 30.45
C LYS A 114 -5.59 -3.63 28.98
N ALA A 115 -4.57 -3.75 28.13
CA ALA A 115 -4.67 -3.40 26.71
C ALA A 115 -5.59 -4.34 25.92
N GLY A 116 -5.64 -5.64 26.28
CA GLY A 116 -6.44 -6.61 25.54
C GLY A 116 -6.04 -6.66 24.04
N HIS A 117 -7.01 -6.47 23.14
CA HIS A 117 -6.79 -6.43 21.69
C HIS A 117 -6.09 -5.13 21.20
N ALA A 118 -6.10 -4.06 22.01
CA ALA A 118 -5.59 -2.78 21.58
C ALA A 118 -4.12 -2.87 21.15
N ALA A 119 -3.80 -2.20 20.04
CA ALA A 119 -2.43 -2.07 19.60
C ALA A 119 -1.60 -1.27 20.61
N VAL A 120 -0.30 -1.53 20.65
CA VAL A 120 0.67 -0.76 21.43
C VAL A 120 0.67 0.72 21.01
N GLY A 121 1.09 1.59 21.92
CA GLY A 121 1.09 3.04 21.68
C GLY A 121 2.11 3.45 20.60
N LYS A 122 1.93 4.64 19.99
CA LYS A 122 2.82 5.14 18.91
C LYS A 122 4.31 5.02 19.24
N SER A 123 4.72 5.40 20.44
CA SER A 123 6.13 5.34 20.86
C SER A 123 6.65 3.90 20.89
N GLU A 124 5.89 2.97 21.45
CA GLU A 124 6.23 1.54 21.47
C GLU A 124 6.24 0.96 20.06
N THR A 125 5.26 1.33 19.21
CA THR A 125 5.23 0.93 17.80
C THR A 125 6.53 1.33 17.09
N ILE A 126 7.04 2.55 17.32
CA ILE A 126 8.32 3.01 16.75
C ILE A 126 9.49 2.16 17.26
N GLU A 127 9.50 1.79 18.54
CA GLU A 127 10.54 0.91 19.10
C GLU A 127 10.51 -0.48 18.46
N TYR A 128 9.33 -1.07 18.24
CA TYR A 128 9.20 -2.33 17.52
C TYR A 128 9.63 -2.20 16.06
N ILE A 129 9.23 -1.13 15.36
CA ILE A 129 9.68 -0.88 13.98
C ILE A 129 11.21 -0.86 13.89
N LYS A 130 11.90 -0.27 14.88
CA LYS A 130 13.37 -0.27 14.91
C LYS A 130 13.98 -1.66 15.12
N LYS A 131 13.25 -2.59 15.75
CA LYS A 131 13.66 -4.00 15.91
C LYS A 131 13.40 -4.82 14.63
N VAL A 132 12.39 -4.45 13.86
CA VAL A 132 12.10 -5.06 12.55
C VAL A 132 13.27 -4.72 11.65
N LYS A 133 14.14 -5.70 11.39
CA LYS A 133 15.21 -5.54 10.41
C LYS A 133 14.57 -5.63 9.02
N PRO A 134 14.48 -4.55 8.24
CA PRO A 134 14.12 -4.70 6.84
C PRO A 134 15.13 -5.65 6.18
N ASN A 135 14.67 -6.43 5.21
CA ASN A 135 15.51 -7.30 4.39
C ASN A 135 16.77 -6.53 3.96
N GLN A 136 17.91 -6.81 4.58
CA GLN A 136 19.19 -6.41 4.04
C GLN A 136 19.49 -7.35 2.88
N THR A 137 18.92 -7.05 1.71
CA THR A 137 19.29 -7.77 0.49
C THR A 137 19.64 -6.80 -0.61
N VAL A 138 20.89 -6.95 -1.02
CA VAL A 138 21.56 -6.43 -2.21
C VAL A 138 21.91 -4.94 -2.12
N LYS A 139 23.20 -4.66 -1.92
CA LYS A 139 23.84 -3.45 -2.43
C LYS A 139 23.67 -3.48 -3.94
N GLU A 140 22.53 -3.00 -4.43
CA GLU A 140 22.39 -2.74 -5.85
C GLU A 140 23.44 -1.70 -6.23
N GLU A 141 24.16 -1.95 -7.31
CA GLU A 141 24.96 -0.92 -7.97
C GLU A 141 24.08 0.34 -8.09
N GLN A 142 24.66 1.51 -7.81
CA GLN A 142 23.97 2.80 -7.89
C GLN A 142 23.57 3.07 -9.35
N LYS A 143 22.50 2.42 -9.80
CA LYS A 143 21.74 2.83 -10.97
C LYS A 143 21.01 4.10 -10.58
N GLU A 144 21.17 5.13 -11.39
CA GLU A 144 20.39 6.35 -11.32
C GLU A 144 18.89 5.97 -11.38
N VAL A 145 18.10 6.50 -10.44
CA VAL A 145 16.69 6.16 -10.29
C VAL A 145 15.90 7.06 -11.23
N ASP A 146 15.23 6.48 -12.22
CA ASP A 146 14.41 7.24 -13.16
C ASP A 146 13.05 7.62 -12.53
N LEU A 147 12.66 8.89 -12.64
CA LEU A 147 11.40 9.40 -12.08
C LEU A 147 10.35 9.65 -13.18
N SER A 148 9.18 9.01 -13.08
CA SER A 148 7.98 9.39 -13.84
C SER A 148 7.04 10.24 -12.96
N VAL A 149 6.48 11.31 -13.52
CA VAL A 149 5.49 12.14 -12.81
C VAL A 149 4.13 11.96 -13.48
N VAL A 150 3.13 11.54 -12.72
CA VAL A 150 1.74 11.42 -13.16
C VAL A 150 0.95 12.61 -12.62
N ILE A 151 0.47 13.47 -13.51
CA ILE A 151 -0.39 14.62 -13.18
C ILE A 151 -1.81 14.29 -13.63
N VAL A 152 -2.75 14.23 -12.69
CA VAL A 152 -4.18 14.08 -13.02
C VAL A 152 -4.79 15.47 -13.18
N LEU A 153 -5.11 15.84 -14.41
CA LEU A 153 -5.73 17.14 -14.70
C LEU A 153 -7.20 17.14 -14.29
N GLY A 154 -7.56 18.16 -13.52
CA GLY A 154 -8.94 18.52 -13.24
C GLY A 154 -9.57 19.37 -14.35
N GLU A 155 -10.71 19.95 -14.02
CA GLU A 155 -11.43 20.86 -14.92
C GLU A 155 -10.70 22.20 -15.05
N ASP A 156 -10.10 22.67 -13.95
CA ASP A 156 -9.27 23.88 -13.95
C ASP A 156 -7.84 23.57 -14.39
N LYS A 157 -7.49 24.03 -15.59
CA LYS A 157 -6.17 23.84 -16.20
C LYS A 157 -5.27 25.07 -16.04
N SER A 158 -5.74 26.12 -15.35
CA SER A 158 -5.03 27.41 -15.25
C SER A 158 -3.67 27.31 -14.56
N LYS A 159 -3.50 26.33 -13.68
CA LYS A 159 -2.27 26.10 -12.90
C LYS A 159 -1.28 25.16 -13.58
N LEU A 160 -1.65 24.46 -14.66
CA LEU A 160 -0.81 23.43 -15.28
C LEU A 160 0.59 23.96 -15.66
N ASN A 161 0.67 25.16 -16.25
CA ASN A 161 1.95 25.77 -16.58
C ASN A 161 2.83 25.98 -15.33
N GLN A 162 2.24 26.43 -14.22
CA GLN A 162 2.98 26.61 -12.97
C GLN A 162 3.48 25.26 -12.44
N ILE A 163 2.64 24.22 -12.45
CA ILE A 163 3.00 22.86 -12.01
C ILE A 163 4.15 22.31 -12.86
N LEU A 164 4.04 22.37 -14.20
CA LEU A 164 5.08 21.89 -15.11
C LEU A 164 6.42 22.60 -14.87
N ASN A 165 6.40 23.93 -14.67
CA ASN A 165 7.61 24.67 -14.34
C ASN A 165 8.25 24.20 -13.01
N LYS A 166 7.46 23.84 -12.00
CA LYS A 166 8.00 23.30 -10.72
C LYS A 166 8.55 21.89 -10.89
N VAL A 167 7.82 21.02 -11.58
CA VAL A 167 8.18 19.63 -11.84
C VAL A 167 9.46 19.50 -12.68
N GLN A 168 9.74 20.42 -13.59
CA GLN A 168 10.99 20.38 -14.36
C GLN A 168 12.26 20.48 -13.49
N HIS A 169 12.19 21.07 -12.28
CA HIS A 169 13.34 21.20 -11.39
C HIS A 169 13.82 19.84 -10.85
N ILE A 170 12.90 18.86 -10.73
CA ILE A 170 13.21 17.49 -10.32
C ILE A 170 13.56 16.57 -11.50
N LYS A 171 13.68 17.13 -12.72
CA LYS A 171 14.17 16.48 -13.95
C LYS A 171 13.62 15.06 -14.17
N PRO A 172 12.29 14.89 -14.26
CA PRO A 172 11.73 13.57 -14.48
C PRO A 172 12.06 13.05 -15.88
N LEU A 173 12.18 11.72 -15.99
CA LEU A 173 12.30 10.99 -17.25
C LEU A 173 11.13 11.35 -18.18
N GLU A 174 9.93 11.41 -17.61
CA GLU A 174 8.70 11.76 -18.31
C GLU A 174 7.66 12.37 -17.37
N ILE A 175 6.76 13.17 -17.96
CA ILE A 175 5.57 13.71 -17.32
C ILE A 175 4.36 13.14 -18.05
N ILE A 176 3.55 12.36 -17.35
CA ILE A 176 2.33 11.75 -17.84
C ILE A 176 1.15 12.59 -17.35
N ILE A 177 0.47 13.25 -18.28
CA ILE A 177 -0.73 14.02 -18.02
C ILE A 177 -1.95 13.17 -18.34
N VAL A 178 -2.80 12.95 -17.35
CA VAL A 178 -4.04 12.19 -17.48
C VAL A 178 -5.22 13.15 -17.42
N SER A 179 -6.03 13.21 -18.48
CA SER A 179 -7.16 14.15 -18.62
C SER A 179 -8.41 13.42 -19.11
N ASP A 180 -9.59 13.94 -18.82
CA ASP A 180 -10.85 13.45 -19.40
C ASP A 180 -11.07 13.91 -20.86
N ASP A 181 -10.42 15.01 -21.24
CA ASP A 181 -10.30 15.52 -22.60
C ASP A 181 -8.82 15.70 -22.96
N ARG A 182 -8.30 14.81 -23.81
CA ARG A 182 -6.91 14.82 -24.28
C ARG A 182 -6.59 16.05 -25.13
N MET A 183 -7.49 16.49 -26.00
CA MET A 183 -7.22 17.60 -26.91
C MET A 183 -7.15 18.92 -26.16
N SER A 184 -8.07 19.12 -25.22
CA SER A 184 -8.05 20.28 -24.33
C SER A 184 -6.80 20.30 -23.45
N ALA A 185 -6.35 19.13 -22.95
CA ALA A 185 -5.10 19.04 -22.20
C ALA A 185 -3.88 19.44 -23.06
N ILE A 186 -3.76 18.93 -24.28
CA ILE A 186 -2.66 19.27 -25.20
C ILE A 186 -2.61 20.78 -25.46
N GLN A 187 -3.76 21.44 -25.63
CA GLN A 187 -3.83 22.89 -25.85
C GLN A 187 -3.41 23.72 -24.62
N SER A 188 -3.51 23.15 -23.42
CA SER A 188 -3.11 23.82 -22.17
C SER A 188 -1.62 23.65 -21.84
N ILE A 189 -0.90 22.77 -22.54
CA ILE A 189 0.53 22.53 -22.33
C ILE A 189 1.35 23.65 -23.00
N PRO A 190 2.36 24.22 -22.32
CA PRO A 190 3.26 25.20 -22.92
C PRO A 190 3.98 24.66 -24.16
N THR A 191 4.34 25.54 -25.09
CA THR A 191 5.03 25.17 -26.34
C THR A 191 6.37 24.45 -26.10
N PHE A 192 6.99 24.69 -24.95
CA PHE A 192 8.23 24.03 -24.56
C PHE A 192 8.13 23.49 -23.13
N VAL A 193 8.42 22.19 -23.00
CA VAL A 193 8.63 21.49 -21.73
C VAL A 193 9.90 20.67 -21.92
N GLU A 194 10.85 20.80 -20.98
CA GLU A 194 12.16 20.12 -21.10
C GLU A 194 12.02 18.59 -21.03
N SER A 195 11.22 18.09 -20.08
CA SER A 195 10.90 16.67 -19.95
C SER A 195 9.94 16.20 -21.05
N ASN A 196 10.03 14.91 -21.41
CA ASN A 196 9.07 14.28 -22.30
C ASN A 196 7.67 14.31 -21.69
N VAL A 197 6.67 14.82 -22.42
CA VAL A 197 5.28 14.88 -21.96
C VAL A 197 4.40 13.92 -22.75
N VAL A 198 3.73 13.02 -22.04
CA VAL A 198 2.77 12.07 -22.59
C VAL A 198 1.38 12.45 -22.09
N VAL A 199 0.41 12.63 -23.01
CA VAL A 199 -0.98 12.93 -22.64
C VAL A 199 -1.84 11.70 -22.94
N ILE A 200 -2.57 11.22 -21.92
CA ILE A 200 -3.53 10.13 -22.05
C ILE A 200 -4.93 10.56 -21.62
N GLU A 201 -5.94 9.90 -22.20
CA GLU A 201 -7.35 10.14 -21.89
C GLU A 201 -7.87 9.09 -20.90
N GLU A 202 -8.46 9.53 -19.79
CA GLU A 202 -9.19 8.67 -18.85
C GLU A 202 -10.37 9.43 -18.25
N LYS A 203 -11.59 8.99 -18.57
CA LYS A 203 -12.84 9.64 -18.15
C LYS A 203 -13.15 9.46 -16.67
N SER A 204 -12.59 8.43 -16.04
CA SER A 204 -12.79 8.17 -14.61
C SER A 204 -11.68 8.79 -13.78
N LYS A 205 -12.00 9.85 -13.02
CA LYS A 205 -11.07 10.47 -12.05
C LYS A 205 -10.44 9.44 -11.09
N ARG A 206 -11.16 8.38 -10.73
CA ARG A 206 -10.65 7.30 -9.86
C ARG A 206 -9.66 6.36 -10.56
N LYS A 207 -9.78 6.16 -11.88
CA LYS A 207 -8.88 5.31 -12.65
C LYS A 207 -7.69 6.08 -13.21
N ALA A 208 -7.78 7.40 -13.30
CA ALA A 208 -6.73 8.25 -13.87
C ALA A 208 -5.34 8.02 -13.28
N PRO A 209 -5.14 7.99 -11.93
CA PRO A 209 -3.82 7.67 -11.37
C PRO A 209 -3.32 6.29 -11.78
N VAL A 210 -4.20 5.29 -11.78
CA VAL A 210 -3.85 3.90 -12.12
C VAL A 210 -3.46 3.77 -13.59
N HIS A 211 -4.18 4.46 -14.49
CA HIS A 211 -3.87 4.46 -15.91
C HIS A 211 -2.51 5.16 -16.17
N GLY A 212 -2.26 6.30 -15.52
CA GLY A 212 -0.95 6.96 -15.58
C GLY A 212 0.18 6.07 -15.08
N ALA A 213 0.01 5.43 -13.92
CA ALA A 213 0.99 4.51 -13.36
C ALA A 213 1.28 3.31 -14.27
N LYS A 214 0.28 2.81 -14.99
CA LYS A 214 0.41 1.64 -15.88
C LYS A 214 1.34 1.89 -17.07
N ILE A 215 1.46 3.14 -17.51
CA ILE A 215 2.30 3.52 -18.67
C ILE A 215 3.63 4.16 -18.26
N ALA A 216 3.84 4.37 -16.96
CA ALA A 216 5.06 4.96 -16.43
C ALA A 216 6.27 4.03 -16.63
N ASN A 217 7.39 4.61 -17.05
CA ASN A 217 8.64 3.93 -17.35
C ASN A 217 9.70 4.12 -16.26
N GLY A 218 9.48 5.05 -15.31
CA GLY A 218 10.41 5.34 -14.22
C GLY A 218 10.44 4.25 -13.15
N ASP A 219 11.60 4.12 -12.49
CA ASP A 219 11.79 3.30 -11.30
C ASP A 219 10.95 3.83 -10.11
N VAL A 220 10.68 5.15 -10.09
CA VAL A 220 9.81 5.83 -9.11
C VAL A 220 8.69 6.57 -9.83
N VAL A 221 7.49 6.56 -9.25
CA VAL A 221 6.31 7.29 -9.76
C VAL A 221 5.81 8.30 -8.72
N LEU A 222 5.81 9.58 -9.10
CA LEU A 222 5.24 10.67 -8.31
C LEU A 222 3.85 11.04 -8.83
N PHE A 223 2.83 11.03 -7.97
CA PHE A 223 1.48 11.46 -8.31
C PHE A 223 1.23 12.90 -7.84
N LEU A 224 0.73 13.75 -8.74
CA LEU A 224 0.37 15.13 -8.47
C LEU A 224 -1.07 15.41 -8.93
N ASP A 225 -1.75 16.27 -8.18
CA ASP A 225 -3.02 16.85 -8.60
C ASP A 225 -2.76 18.02 -9.56
N GLY A 226 -3.50 18.08 -10.67
CA GLY A 226 -3.39 19.13 -11.68
C GLY A 226 -3.85 20.52 -11.25
N GLU A 227 -4.43 20.64 -10.06
CA GLU A 227 -4.91 21.89 -9.47
C GLU A 227 -4.06 22.37 -8.28
N ASP A 228 -3.05 21.60 -7.85
CA ASP A 228 -2.19 21.92 -6.70
C ASP A 228 -0.75 22.24 -7.12
N VAL A 229 -0.31 23.46 -6.83
CA VAL A 229 1.06 23.92 -7.10
C VAL A 229 1.94 23.69 -5.87
N ILE A 230 2.88 22.77 -5.98
CA ILE A 230 3.89 22.49 -4.94
C ILE A 230 5.20 23.19 -5.30
N PHE A 231 5.88 23.77 -4.31
CA PHE A 231 7.17 24.43 -4.54
C PHE A 231 8.27 23.41 -4.88
N SER A 232 9.19 23.77 -5.78
CA SER A 232 10.28 22.88 -6.23
C SER A 232 11.12 22.35 -5.07
N VAL A 233 11.49 23.20 -4.10
CA VAL A 233 12.24 22.79 -2.90
C VAL A 233 11.48 21.77 -2.06
N GLU A 234 10.16 21.87 -2.02
CA GLU A 234 9.32 20.92 -1.30
C GLU A 234 9.22 19.59 -2.05
N LEU A 235 9.03 19.62 -3.38
CA LEU A 235 9.06 18.43 -4.24
C LEU A 235 10.40 17.70 -4.16
N GLU A 236 11.51 18.43 -4.23
CA GLU A 236 12.87 17.88 -4.10
C GLU A 236 13.06 17.17 -2.77
N ARG A 237 12.73 17.83 -1.66
CA ARG A 237 12.80 17.24 -0.32
C ARG A 237 11.87 16.05 -0.14
N PHE A 238 10.69 16.09 -0.77
CA PHE A 238 9.70 15.02 -0.69
C PHE A 238 10.18 13.77 -1.41
N ILE A 239 10.81 13.90 -2.58
CA ILE A 239 11.24 12.76 -3.41
C ILE A 239 12.65 12.24 -3.05
N GLU A 240 13.49 13.07 -2.41
CA GLU A 240 14.90 12.76 -2.11
C GLU A 240 15.11 11.36 -1.48
N PRO A 241 14.34 10.90 -0.49
CA PRO A 241 14.58 9.58 0.11
C PRO A 241 14.26 8.42 -0.84
N LEU A 242 13.35 8.59 -1.80
CA LEU A 242 13.08 7.58 -2.84
C LEU A 242 14.24 7.53 -3.85
N LEU A 243 14.73 8.70 -4.28
CA LEU A 243 15.85 8.79 -5.22
C LEU A 243 17.15 8.21 -4.63
N LYS A 244 17.32 8.30 -3.31
CA LYS A 244 18.45 7.68 -2.58
C LYS A 244 18.22 6.21 -2.23
N LYS A 245 17.09 5.62 -2.61
CA LYS A 245 16.68 4.25 -2.23
C LYS A 245 16.68 4.03 -0.70
N GLU A 246 16.41 5.08 0.07
CA GLU A 246 16.30 5.01 1.53
C GLU A 246 14.90 4.58 1.98
N GLN A 247 13.89 4.77 1.13
CA GLN A 247 12.50 4.41 1.35
C GLN A 247 11.90 3.80 0.08
N ASP A 248 10.88 2.96 0.22
CA ASP A 248 10.12 2.41 -0.90
C ASP A 248 8.88 3.27 -1.25
N VAL A 249 8.32 3.96 -0.26
CA VAL A 249 7.08 4.75 -0.40
C VAL A 249 7.16 5.98 0.51
N ILE A 250 6.74 7.14 -0.01
CA ILE A 250 6.56 8.37 0.76
C ILE A 250 5.14 8.87 0.53
N LEU A 251 4.49 9.29 1.60
CA LEU A 251 3.15 9.89 1.57
C LEU A 251 3.24 11.34 2.03
N ASN A 252 2.47 12.21 1.39
CA ASN A 252 2.32 13.59 1.85
C ASN A 252 1.73 13.60 3.28
N ASN A 253 2.02 14.63 4.06
CA ASN A 253 1.46 14.81 5.39
C ASN A 253 -0.03 15.19 5.25
N ILE A 254 -0.88 14.17 5.13
CA ILE A 254 -2.31 14.32 5.00
C ILE A 254 -2.89 14.74 6.37
N ASP A 255 -3.47 15.94 6.42
CA ASP A 255 -4.05 16.50 7.64
C ASP A 255 -5.30 15.71 8.10
N SER A 256 -5.68 15.85 9.38
CA SER A 256 -6.79 15.10 10.01
C SER A 256 -8.12 15.28 9.28
N VAL A 257 -8.32 16.43 8.63
CA VAL A 257 -9.52 16.75 7.83
C VAL A 257 -9.70 15.81 6.63
N CYS A 258 -8.62 15.33 6.03
CA CYS A 258 -8.70 14.35 4.95
C CYS A 258 -9.10 12.96 5.47
N PHE A 259 -8.69 12.57 6.67
CA PHE A 259 -9.12 11.32 7.30
C PHE A 259 -10.62 11.33 7.64
N GLU A 260 -11.18 12.47 8.04
CA GLU A 260 -12.62 12.59 8.28
C GLU A 260 -13.45 12.39 7.00
N LYS A 261 -12.98 12.88 5.86
CA LYS A 261 -13.64 12.69 4.56
C LYS A 261 -13.52 11.26 4.01
N MET A 262 -12.57 10.47 4.53
CA MET A 262 -12.39 9.06 4.17
C MET A 262 -13.16 8.10 5.10
N ARG A 263 -13.79 8.59 6.16
CA ARG A 263 -14.77 7.82 6.93
C ARG A 263 -16.05 7.74 6.10
N VAL A 264 -16.15 6.69 5.29
CA VAL A 264 -17.42 6.21 4.70
C VAL A 264 -18.21 5.49 5.78
#